data_AF-A0A1G8ADU3-F1
#
_entry.id   AF-A0A1G8ADU3-F1
#
_cell.length_a   1.000
_cell.length_b   1.000
_cell.length_c   1.000
_cell.angle_alpha   90.00
_cell.angle_beta   90.00
_cell.angle_gamma   90.00
#
_symmetry.space_group_name_H-M   'P 1'
#
loop_
_entity.id
_entity.type
_entity.pdbx_description
1 polymer ?
#
loop_
_entity_poly.entity_id
_entity_poly.type
_entity_poly.pdbx_seq_one_letter_code
_entity_poly.pdbx_strand_id
1 'polypeptide(L)'
;MTQQAIVTEVAATTIEEKTPSRPARRVSKNRRSFRMFLCIVPFLVLVFLFSYFPLYGWIYALFDYRPALGLAGSDFVGLQWFQLLVSSPTQVAQVGQVLANTLAISFLGIATSVLPLAFAIFLNEIRAPWFRNAVQTLTTLPNFISWVLVYMIAFSLFSSSGLVNGVLSDAGLITTPVKFLDTDQNVWLTMTLWSVWKGLGWGAIIYLAAIAGIDQSLYESAEIDGAGRFQKMWYITVPQLMPTYLVLLLLSIANLLNNGMEQYFVFQNAFNKEYIQVLDLYVYNIGMTGNNLSMATAIGMLKSLISVILLFAVNGIAKRVRGESIV
;
A
#
# COMPACT_ATOMS: atom_id res chain seq x y z
N MET A 1 -25.48 27.11 70.16
CA MET A 1 -25.58 25.65 69.99
C MET A 1 -25.25 25.32 68.54
N THR A 2 -24.09 25.70 68.00
CA THR A 2 -22.71 25.25 68.25
C THR A 2 -22.47 23.74 68.05
N GLN A 3 -22.07 23.40 66.81
CA GLN A 3 -20.76 22.78 66.55
C GLN A 3 -20.57 21.31 67.00
N GLN A 4 -21.50 20.41 66.67
CA GLN A 4 -21.35 18.96 66.90
C GLN A 4 -21.35 18.08 65.64
N ALA A 5 -21.47 18.64 64.43
CA ALA A 5 -21.46 17.85 63.19
C ALA A 5 -20.08 17.81 62.47
N ILE A 6 -19.05 18.50 62.99
CA ILE A 6 -17.76 18.68 62.28
C ILE A 6 -16.62 17.83 62.90
N VAL A 7 -16.85 17.11 64.01
CA VAL A 7 -15.76 16.44 64.75
C VAL A 7 -15.61 14.94 64.45
N THR A 8 -16.54 14.30 63.74
CA THR A 8 -16.47 12.85 63.51
C THR A 8 -15.72 12.45 62.23
N GLU A 9 -15.34 13.40 61.38
CA GLU A 9 -14.70 13.11 60.08
C GLU A 9 -13.16 13.10 60.12
N VAL A 10 -12.56 13.46 61.26
CA VAL A 10 -11.09 13.57 61.41
C VAL A 10 -10.45 12.33 62.06
N ALA A 11 -11.23 11.31 62.43
CA ALA A 11 -10.73 10.12 63.12
C ALA A 11 -10.73 8.83 62.29
N ALA A 12 -10.88 8.92 60.96
CA ALA A 12 -10.75 7.77 60.05
C ALA A 12 -9.51 7.90 59.16
N THR A 13 -8.42 8.44 59.70
CA THR A 13 -7.09 8.30 59.10
C THR A 13 -6.42 7.05 59.68
N THR A 14 -5.96 6.19 58.79
CA THR A 14 -4.92 5.17 59.00
C THR A 14 -5.24 3.98 59.92
N ILE A 15 -6.01 3.02 59.38
CA ILE A 15 -5.59 1.61 59.44
C ILE A 15 -5.74 1.02 58.03
N GLU A 16 -4.79 1.34 57.14
CA GLU A 16 -4.54 0.47 55.98
C GLU A 16 -4.03 -0.86 56.54
N GLU A 17 -4.91 -1.85 56.55
CA GLU A 17 -4.57 -3.24 56.82
C GLU A 17 -3.60 -3.69 55.72
N LYS A 18 -2.31 -3.64 56.04
CA LYS A 18 -1.20 -4.06 55.20
C LYS A 18 -1.32 -5.56 54.97
N THR A 19 -2.12 -5.95 53.97
CA THR A 19 -2.19 -7.32 53.50
C THR A 19 -0.76 -7.78 53.25
N PRO A 20 -0.29 -8.93 53.78
CA PRO A 20 1.07 -9.38 53.57
C PRO A 20 1.26 -9.59 52.07
N SER A 21 1.90 -8.62 51.42
CA SER A 21 2.25 -8.70 50.02
C SER A 21 3.18 -9.89 49.88
N ARG A 22 2.66 -10.95 49.25
CA ARG A 22 3.47 -12.12 48.87
C ARG A 22 4.76 -11.58 48.26
N PRO A 23 5.95 -12.00 48.72
CA PRO A 23 7.19 -11.49 48.18
C PRO A 23 7.17 -11.82 46.68
N ALA A 24 7.02 -10.78 45.86
CA ALA A 24 7.03 -10.92 44.42
C ALA A 24 8.34 -11.61 44.08
N ARG A 25 8.24 -12.89 43.71
CA ARG A 25 9.38 -13.76 43.44
C ARG A 25 10.19 -13.01 42.39
N ARG A 26 11.34 -12.47 42.80
CA ARG A 26 12.28 -11.72 41.96
C ARG A 26 12.91 -12.73 41.01
N VAL A 27 12.11 -13.27 40.07
CA VAL A 27 12.61 -14.03 38.94
C VAL A 27 13.60 -13.10 38.28
N SER A 28 14.88 -13.47 38.28
CA SER A 28 15.95 -12.60 37.80
C SER A 28 15.51 -12.01 36.46
N LYS A 29 15.54 -10.68 36.35
CA LYS A 29 15.06 -9.91 35.19
C LYS A 29 15.58 -10.52 33.87
N ASN A 30 16.77 -11.11 33.90
CA ASN A 30 17.42 -11.85 32.82
C ASN A 30 16.66 -13.12 32.38
N ARG A 31 16.13 -13.95 33.28
CA ARG A 31 15.39 -15.17 32.89
C ARG A 31 14.06 -14.86 32.23
N ARG A 32 13.36 -13.81 32.67
CA ARG A 32 12.10 -13.39 32.04
C ARG A 32 12.37 -12.78 30.67
N SER A 33 13.37 -11.91 30.54
CA SER A 33 13.78 -11.33 29.26
C SER A 33 14.24 -12.40 28.26
N PHE A 34 15.04 -13.38 28.71
CA PHE A 34 15.49 -14.49 27.86
C PHE A 34 14.34 -15.38 27.37
N ARG A 35 13.34 -15.65 28.22
CA ARG A 35 12.12 -16.37 27.81
C ARG A 35 11.30 -15.59 26.77
N MET A 36 11.14 -14.28 26.96
CA MET A 36 10.46 -13.43 25.96
C MET A 36 11.23 -13.38 24.64
N PHE A 37 12.57 -13.33 24.70
CA PHE A 37 13.42 -13.37 23.52
C PHE A 37 13.23 -14.68 22.75
N LEU A 38 13.23 -15.84 23.43
CA LEU A 38 12.95 -17.15 22.83
C LEU A 38 11.60 -17.23 22.11
N CYS A 39 10.57 -16.54 22.60
CA CYS A 39 9.28 -16.44 21.90
C CYS A 39 9.36 -15.66 20.57
N ILE A 40 10.30 -14.73 20.45
CA ILE A 40 10.50 -13.88 19.25
C ILE A 40 11.48 -14.51 18.26
N VAL A 41 12.40 -15.37 18.71
CA VAL A 41 13.39 -16.08 17.86
C VAL A 41 12.78 -16.68 16.58
N PRO A 42 11.66 -17.44 16.59
CA PRO A 42 11.13 -18.00 15.35
C PRO A 42 10.75 -16.92 14.32
N PHE A 43 10.24 -15.77 14.76
CA PHE A 43 9.94 -14.64 13.87
C PHE A 43 11.22 -14.02 13.30
N LEU A 44 12.28 -13.87 14.11
CA LEU A 44 13.57 -13.37 13.64
C LEU A 44 14.20 -14.32 12.61
N VAL A 45 14.09 -15.64 12.83
CA VAL A 45 14.58 -16.65 11.88
C VAL A 45 13.82 -16.55 10.56
N LEU A 46 12.50 -16.40 10.58
CA LEU A 46 11.70 -16.22 9.37
C LEU A 46 12.08 -14.94 8.62
N VAL A 47 12.23 -13.81 9.32
CA VAL A 47 12.69 -12.54 8.71
C VAL A 47 14.08 -12.71 8.10
N PHE A 48 14.99 -13.37 8.80
CA PHE A 48 16.32 -13.62 8.27
C PHE A 48 16.26 -14.49 7.00
N LEU A 49 15.53 -15.61 7.04
CA LEU A 49 15.47 -16.57 5.94
C LEU A 49 14.75 -16.04 4.69
N PHE A 50 13.71 -15.22 4.86
CA PHE A 50 12.88 -14.75 3.75
C PHE A 50 13.14 -13.31 3.33
N SER A 51 13.82 -12.49 4.13
CA SER A 51 14.13 -11.10 3.78
C SER A 51 15.62 -10.83 3.64
N TYR A 52 16.47 -11.35 4.55
CA TYR A 52 17.92 -11.09 4.49
C TYR A 52 18.68 -12.11 3.64
N PHE A 53 18.33 -13.38 3.72
CA PHE A 53 19.00 -14.43 2.95
C PHE A 53 18.85 -14.23 1.42
N PRO A 54 17.68 -13.84 0.87
CA PRO A 54 17.57 -13.53 -0.56
C PRO A 54 18.45 -12.38 -1.05
N LEU A 55 18.90 -11.47 -0.16
CA LEU A 55 19.85 -10.41 -0.53
C LEU A 55 21.21 -10.98 -0.93
N TYR A 56 21.58 -12.17 -0.45
CA TYR A 56 22.77 -12.86 -0.95
C TYR A 56 22.69 -13.09 -2.48
N GLY A 57 21.48 -13.30 -3.01
CA GLY A 57 21.23 -13.45 -4.45
C GLY A 57 21.59 -12.20 -5.27
N TRP A 58 21.81 -11.04 -4.66
CA TRP A 58 22.32 -9.86 -5.37
C TRP A 58 23.69 -10.09 -6.00
N ILE A 59 24.43 -11.09 -5.53
CA ILE A 59 25.69 -11.52 -6.15
C ILE A 59 25.51 -11.89 -7.63
N TYR A 60 24.33 -12.40 -8.04
CA TYR A 60 24.06 -12.75 -9.43
C TYR A 60 24.19 -11.56 -10.40
N ALA A 61 24.01 -10.32 -9.92
CA ALA A 61 24.20 -9.13 -10.74
C ALA A 61 25.68 -8.89 -11.13
N LEU A 62 26.63 -9.58 -10.49
CA LEU A 62 28.07 -9.45 -10.76
C LEU A 62 28.64 -10.59 -11.63
N PHE A 63 27.82 -11.58 -11.97
CA PHE A 63 28.20 -12.75 -12.76
C PHE A 63 27.38 -12.81 -14.06
N ASP A 64 27.91 -13.43 -15.12
CA ASP A 64 27.10 -13.89 -16.26
C ASP A 64 26.42 -15.21 -15.86
N TYR A 65 25.41 -15.10 -15.00
CA TYR A 65 24.85 -16.23 -14.29
C TYR A 65 23.98 -17.09 -15.20
N ARG A 66 24.35 -18.36 -15.32
CA ARG A 66 23.53 -19.37 -16.01
C ARG A 66 23.04 -20.41 -15.00
N PRO A 67 21.72 -20.60 -14.85
CA PRO A 67 21.17 -21.57 -13.90
C PRO A 67 21.74 -22.98 -14.03
N ALA A 68 22.06 -23.41 -15.25
CA ALA A 68 22.62 -24.73 -15.53
C ALA A 68 24.04 -24.93 -14.99
N LEU A 69 24.84 -23.86 -14.87
CA LEU A 69 26.24 -23.92 -14.44
C LEU A 69 26.41 -23.60 -12.94
N GLY A 70 25.40 -22.96 -12.34
CA GLY A 70 25.50 -22.40 -11.00
C GLY A 70 26.51 -21.25 -10.91
N LEU A 71 26.71 -20.70 -9.72
CA LEU A 71 27.64 -19.58 -9.49
C LEU A 71 29.09 -19.95 -9.77
N ALA A 72 29.53 -21.13 -9.32
CA ALA A 72 30.92 -21.56 -9.44
C ALA A 72 31.36 -21.79 -10.89
N GLY A 73 30.41 -22.11 -11.78
CA GLY A 73 30.67 -22.28 -13.21
C GLY A 73 30.31 -21.06 -14.07
N SER A 74 29.85 -19.96 -13.47
CA SER A 74 29.52 -18.72 -14.18
C SER A 74 30.67 -17.72 -14.08
N ASP A 75 30.92 -16.96 -15.15
CA ASP A 75 32.02 -15.99 -15.18
C ASP A 75 31.71 -14.76 -14.34
N PHE A 76 32.68 -14.29 -13.57
CA PHE A 76 32.60 -13.02 -12.85
C PHE A 76 32.83 -11.86 -13.83
N VAL A 77 31.81 -11.04 -14.02
CA VAL A 77 31.80 -9.92 -14.98
C VAL A 77 31.77 -8.54 -14.32
N GLY A 78 31.78 -8.49 -12.98
CA GLY A 78 31.79 -7.25 -12.22
C GLY A 78 30.57 -6.37 -12.52
N LEU A 79 30.78 -5.13 -12.92
CA LEU A 79 29.70 -4.16 -13.18
C LEU A 79 29.19 -4.15 -14.62
N GLN A 80 29.52 -5.16 -15.43
CA GLN A 80 29.14 -5.20 -16.85
C GLN A 80 27.63 -4.99 -17.07
N TRP A 81 26.77 -5.63 -16.26
CA TRP A 81 25.32 -5.49 -16.39
C TRP A 81 24.82 -4.08 -16.08
N PHE A 82 25.47 -3.38 -15.15
CA PHE A 82 25.16 -1.97 -14.83
C PHE A 82 25.59 -1.04 -15.95
N GLN A 83 26.76 -1.29 -16.54
CA GLN A 83 27.23 -0.54 -17.72
C GLN A 83 26.32 -0.78 -18.91
N LEU A 84 25.87 -2.02 -19.12
CA LEU A 84 24.99 -2.38 -20.22
C LEU A 84 23.69 -1.56 -20.19
N LEU A 85 23.11 -1.33 -19.00
CA LEU A 85 21.90 -0.51 -18.88
C LEU A 85 22.05 0.92 -19.45
N VAL A 86 23.27 1.44 -19.49
CA VAL A 86 23.60 2.79 -19.98
C VAL A 86 24.44 2.79 -21.25
N SER A 87 24.73 1.62 -21.83
CA SER A 87 25.67 1.49 -22.95
C SER A 87 25.05 1.88 -24.30
N SER A 88 23.77 1.57 -24.52
CA SER A 88 23.06 1.91 -25.76
C SER A 88 22.01 3.00 -25.56
N PRO A 89 21.89 3.98 -26.47
CA PRO A 89 20.78 4.94 -26.48
C PRO A 89 19.41 4.27 -26.43
N THR A 90 19.27 3.09 -27.05
CA THR A 90 18.01 2.33 -27.04
C THR A 90 17.66 1.76 -25.66
N GLN A 91 18.66 1.28 -24.91
CA GLN A 91 18.46 0.75 -23.57
C GLN A 91 18.15 1.87 -22.57
N VAL A 92 18.87 3.00 -22.68
CA VAL A 92 18.59 4.20 -21.87
C VAL A 92 17.18 4.71 -22.13
N ALA A 93 16.76 4.79 -23.40
CA ALA A 93 15.41 5.18 -23.76
C ALA A 93 14.36 4.20 -23.21
N GLN A 94 14.60 2.89 -23.30
CA GLN A 94 13.69 1.88 -22.77
C GLN A 94 13.56 1.94 -21.25
N VAL A 95 14.67 2.04 -20.51
CA VAL A 95 14.65 2.19 -19.06
C VAL A 95 13.97 3.51 -18.66
N GLY A 96 14.24 4.59 -19.39
CA GLY A 96 13.57 5.88 -19.21
C GLY A 96 12.06 5.81 -19.40
N GLN A 97 11.60 5.11 -20.44
CA GLN A 97 10.18 4.89 -20.71
C GLN A 97 9.51 4.06 -19.61
N VAL A 98 10.13 2.96 -19.19
CA VAL A 98 9.63 2.10 -18.11
C VAL A 98 9.56 2.87 -16.79
N LEU A 99 10.56 3.70 -16.50
CA LEU A 99 10.57 4.57 -15.33
C LEU A 99 9.46 5.62 -15.43
N ALA A 100 9.27 6.25 -16.60
CA ALA A 100 8.19 7.21 -16.83
C ALA A 100 6.80 6.57 -16.62
N ASN A 101 6.57 5.37 -17.16
CA ASN A 101 5.33 4.62 -16.93
C ASN A 101 5.11 4.33 -15.45
N THR A 102 6.15 3.86 -14.75
CA THR A 102 6.10 3.55 -13.31
C THR A 102 5.72 4.79 -12.52
N LEU A 103 6.46 5.89 -12.73
CA LEU A 103 6.22 7.16 -12.04
C LEU A 103 4.83 7.72 -12.38
N ALA A 104 4.42 7.72 -13.64
CA ALA A 104 3.12 8.25 -14.06
C ALA A 104 1.97 7.50 -13.37
N ILE A 105 2.00 6.16 -13.36
CA ILE A 105 0.97 5.36 -12.70
C ILE A 105 1.01 5.56 -11.18
N SER A 106 2.19 5.64 -10.57
CA SER A 106 2.30 5.89 -9.12
C SER A 106 1.80 7.27 -8.72
N PHE A 107 2.09 8.31 -9.51
CA PHE A 107 1.59 9.65 -9.26
C PHE A 107 0.08 9.73 -9.43
N LEU A 108 -0.50 9.02 -10.41
CA LEU A 108 -1.96 8.87 -10.52
C LEU A 108 -2.55 8.11 -9.32
N GLY A 109 -1.88 7.07 -8.84
CA GLY A 109 -2.24 6.36 -7.60
C GLY A 109 -2.21 7.26 -6.37
N ILE A 110 -1.20 8.12 -6.24
CA ILE A 110 -1.09 9.12 -5.18
C ILE A 110 -2.18 10.18 -5.31
N ALA A 111 -2.44 10.69 -6.51
CA ALA A 111 -3.49 11.67 -6.76
C ALA A 111 -4.89 11.11 -6.40
N THR A 112 -5.11 9.82 -6.66
CA THR A 112 -6.35 9.12 -6.34
C THR A 112 -6.42 8.57 -4.90
N SER A 113 -5.36 8.72 -4.10
CA SER A 113 -5.31 8.27 -2.69
C SER A 113 -6.33 8.98 -1.78
N VAL A 114 -6.87 10.13 -2.22
CA VAL A 114 -7.94 10.86 -1.53
C VAL A 114 -9.29 10.14 -1.67
N LEU A 115 -9.48 9.30 -2.69
CA LEU A 115 -10.77 8.64 -2.96
C LEU A 115 -11.21 7.70 -1.83
N PRO A 116 -10.37 6.80 -1.27
CA PRO A 116 -10.78 5.97 -0.13
C PRO A 116 -11.11 6.79 1.13
N LEU A 117 -10.42 7.90 1.35
CA LEU A 117 -10.72 8.84 2.45
C LEU A 117 -12.10 9.47 2.25
N ALA A 118 -12.34 10.05 1.06
CA ALA A 118 -13.63 10.65 0.73
C ALA A 118 -14.76 9.63 0.81
N PHE A 119 -14.55 8.43 0.26
CA PHE A 119 -15.52 7.33 0.32
C PHE A 119 -15.84 6.93 1.76
N ALA A 120 -14.85 6.81 2.65
CA ALA A 120 -15.09 6.51 4.06
C ALA A 120 -15.94 7.58 4.76
N ILE A 121 -15.68 8.87 4.51
CA ILE A 121 -16.46 9.98 5.06
C ILE A 121 -17.92 9.91 4.57
N PHE A 122 -18.14 9.75 3.27
CA PHE A 122 -19.50 9.64 2.71
C PHE A 122 -20.23 8.39 3.20
N LEU A 123 -19.54 7.26 3.31
CA LEU A 123 -20.11 6.02 3.79
C LEU A 123 -20.53 6.12 5.28
N ASN A 124 -19.76 6.85 6.09
CA ASN A 124 -20.09 7.09 7.50
C ASN A 124 -21.39 7.90 7.67
N GLU A 125 -21.71 8.80 6.73
CA GLU A 125 -22.90 9.64 6.78
C GLU A 125 -24.22 8.88 6.48
N ILE A 126 -24.13 7.66 5.96
CA ILE A 126 -25.27 6.81 5.66
C ILE A 126 -25.96 6.37 6.96
N ARG A 127 -27.21 6.82 7.14
CA ARG A 127 -28.02 6.51 8.33
C ARG A 127 -28.51 5.07 8.37
N ALA A 128 -28.81 4.48 7.21
CA ALA A 128 -29.35 3.13 7.10
C ALA A 128 -28.22 2.10 7.28
N PRO A 129 -28.14 1.39 8.44
CA PRO A 129 -26.99 0.54 8.75
C PRO A 129 -26.88 -0.65 7.78
N TRP A 130 -28.01 -1.21 7.35
CA TRP A 130 -28.04 -2.32 6.39
C TRP A 130 -27.46 -1.88 5.03
N PHE A 131 -27.81 -0.67 4.56
CA PHE A 131 -27.32 -0.15 3.28
C PHE A 131 -25.84 0.19 3.36
N ARG A 132 -25.41 0.84 4.46
CA ARG A 132 -24.00 1.11 4.72
C ARG A 132 -23.16 -0.17 4.71
N ASN A 133 -23.60 -1.21 5.43
CA ASN A 133 -22.89 -2.48 5.51
C ASN A 133 -22.86 -3.20 4.15
N ALA A 134 -23.94 -3.12 3.36
CA ALA A 134 -23.99 -3.67 2.02
C ALA A 134 -22.99 -2.95 1.09
N VAL A 135 -22.99 -1.61 1.05
CA VAL A 135 -22.04 -0.82 0.25
C VAL A 135 -20.60 -1.11 0.68
N GLN A 136 -20.31 -1.13 1.98
CA GLN A 136 -18.98 -1.46 2.49
C GLN A 136 -18.51 -2.84 2.00
N THR A 137 -19.37 -3.85 2.13
CA THR A 137 -19.05 -5.23 1.75
C THR A 137 -18.80 -5.34 0.26
N LEU A 138 -19.71 -4.81 -0.57
CA LEU A 138 -19.63 -4.86 -2.03
C LEU A 138 -18.42 -4.08 -2.57
N THR A 139 -18.06 -2.96 -1.97
CA THR A 139 -16.91 -2.16 -2.41
C THR A 139 -15.57 -2.69 -1.87
N THR A 140 -15.58 -3.50 -0.80
CA THR A 140 -14.37 -4.13 -0.25
C THR A 140 -14.06 -5.47 -0.92
N LEU A 141 -15.08 -6.24 -1.30
CA LEU A 141 -14.95 -7.58 -1.87
C LEU A 141 -13.99 -7.68 -3.09
N PRO A 142 -13.97 -6.72 -4.04
CA PRO A 142 -13.05 -6.74 -5.17
C PRO A 142 -11.57 -6.88 -4.79
N ASN A 143 -11.16 -6.37 -3.63
CA ASN A 143 -9.77 -6.43 -3.18
C ASN A 143 -9.27 -7.88 -3.04
N PHE A 144 -10.15 -8.79 -2.64
CA PHE A 144 -9.82 -10.21 -2.41
C PHE A 144 -9.75 -11.06 -3.69
N ILE A 145 -10.21 -10.52 -4.82
CA ILE A 145 -10.18 -11.22 -6.11
C ILE A 145 -8.76 -11.20 -6.69
N SER A 146 -8.24 -12.26 -7.32
CA SER A 146 -6.92 -12.18 -7.96
C SER A 146 -6.93 -11.28 -9.20
N TRP A 147 -5.80 -10.65 -9.56
CA TRP A 147 -5.71 -9.86 -10.80
C TRP A 147 -6.01 -10.68 -12.06
N VAL A 148 -5.68 -11.98 -12.06
CA VAL A 148 -6.04 -12.91 -13.14
C VAL A 148 -7.56 -12.99 -13.30
N LEU A 149 -8.32 -13.17 -12.21
CA LEU A 149 -9.79 -13.24 -12.29
C LEU A 149 -10.39 -11.87 -12.68
N VAL A 150 -9.83 -10.76 -12.20
CA VAL A 150 -10.23 -9.42 -12.66
C VAL A 150 -10.05 -9.29 -14.17
N TYR A 151 -8.92 -9.73 -14.72
CA TYR A 151 -8.70 -9.71 -16.16
C TYR A 151 -9.68 -10.61 -16.91
N MET A 152 -10.00 -11.81 -16.42
CA MET A 152 -11.00 -12.69 -17.07
C MET A 152 -12.38 -12.02 -17.15
N ILE A 153 -12.80 -11.33 -16.09
CA ILE A 153 -14.05 -10.56 -16.06
C ILE A 153 -13.96 -9.39 -17.06
N ALA A 154 -12.85 -8.65 -17.04
CA ALA A 154 -12.64 -7.54 -17.95
C ALA A 154 -12.65 -8.00 -19.42
N PHE A 155 -12.00 -9.12 -19.73
CA PHE A 155 -11.98 -9.73 -21.06
C PHE A 155 -13.39 -10.16 -21.51
N SER A 156 -14.17 -10.81 -20.63
CA SER A 156 -15.54 -11.22 -20.95
C SER A 156 -16.48 -10.03 -21.22
N LEU A 157 -16.25 -8.89 -20.56
CA LEU A 157 -17.10 -7.71 -20.70
C LEU A 157 -16.65 -6.79 -21.84
N PHE A 158 -15.35 -6.53 -21.93
CA PHE A 158 -14.75 -5.43 -22.70
C PHE A 158 -13.88 -5.89 -23.88
N SER A 159 -13.83 -7.19 -24.19
CA SER A 159 -13.25 -7.64 -25.47
C SER A 159 -14.09 -7.18 -26.66
N SER A 160 -13.53 -7.26 -27.86
CA SER A 160 -14.24 -6.90 -29.10
C SER A 160 -15.54 -7.68 -29.31
N SER A 161 -15.60 -8.92 -28.81
CA SER A 161 -16.80 -9.78 -28.79
C SER A 161 -17.44 -9.89 -27.41
N GLY A 162 -17.10 -8.97 -26.49
CA GLY A 162 -17.58 -8.96 -25.12
C GLY A 162 -19.00 -8.43 -24.98
N LEU A 163 -19.59 -8.65 -23.81
CA LEU A 163 -20.98 -8.29 -23.51
C LEU A 163 -21.28 -6.81 -23.77
N VAL A 164 -20.35 -5.91 -23.41
CA VAL A 164 -20.56 -4.46 -23.56
C VAL A 164 -20.69 -4.06 -25.03
N ASN A 165 -19.81 -4.57 -25.88
CA ASN A 165 -19.88 -4.31 -27.32
C ASN A 165 -21.15 -4.91 -27.94
N GLY A 166 -21.57 -6.11 -27.49
CA GLY A 166 -22.84 -6.72 -27.91
C GLY A 166 -24.04 -5.83 -27.59
N VAL A 167 -24.18 -5.41 -26.33
CA VAL A 167 -25.29 -4.55 -25.88
C VAL A 167 -25.28 -3.19 -26.59
N LEU A 168 -24.11 -2.58 -26.79
CA LEU A 168 -24.00 -1.29 -27.50
C LEU A 168 -24.36 -1.41 -28.98
N SER A 169 -23.99 -2.53 -29.62
CA SER A 169 -24.35 -2.82 -31.02
C SER A 169 -25.84 -3.10 -31.16
N ASP A 170 -26.42 -3.89 -30.26
CA ASP A 170 -27.86 -4.20 -30.25
C ASP A 170 -28.71 -2.94 -29.98
N ALA A 171 -28.19 -2.02 -29.17
CA ALA A 171 -28.81 -0.72 -28.91
C ALA A 171 -28.62 0.29 -30.08
N GLY A 172 -27.87 -0.06 -31.12
CA GLY A 172 -27.59 0.82 -32.27
C GLY A 172 -26.67 2.00 -31.94
N LEU A 173 -25.99 1.98 -30.79
CA LEU A 173 -25.10 3.06 -30.34
C LEU A 173 -23.71 2.98 -31.01
N ILE A 174 -23.29 1.79 -31.44
CA ILE A 174 -22.03 1.57 -32.15
C ILE A 174 -22.25 0.67 -33.36
N THR A 175 -21.50 0.93 -34.43
CA THR A 175 -21.44 0.07 -35.63
C THR A 175 -20.16 -0.75 -35.68
N THR A 176 -19.10 -0.30 -35.00
CA THR A 176 -17.82 -0.99 -34.87
C THR A 176 -17.51 -1.26 -33.40
N PRO A 177 -17.06 -2.47 -33.03
CA PRO A 177 -16.70 -2.78 -31.65
C PRO A 177 -15.60 -1.87 -31.11
N VAL A 178 -15.79 -1.36 -29.91
CA VAL A 178 -14.80 -0.55 -29.21
C VAL A 178 -13.75 -1.48 -28.59
N LYS A 179 -12.48 -1.24 -28.93
CA LYS A 179 -11.33 -2.03 -28.47
C LYS A 179 -10.81 -1.54 -27.12
N PHE A 180 -11.61 -1.71 -26.07
CA PHE A 180 -11.27 -1.21 -24.72
C PHE A 180 -9.96 -1.78 -24.16
N LEU A 181 -9.64 -3.05 -24.45
CA LEU A 181 -8.45 -3.74 -23.95
C LEU A 181 -7.26 -3.66 -24.92
N ASP A 182 -7.52 -3.46 -26.21
CA ASP A 182 -6.51 -3.47 -27.28
C ASP A 182 -6.24 -2.03 -27.77
N THR A 183 -5.84 -1.17 -26.83
CA THR A 183 -5.50 0.23 -27.10
C THR A 183 -4.24 0.65 -26.35
N ASP A 184 -3.45 1.51 -26.99
CA ASP A 184 -2.31 2.22 -26.43
C ASP A 184 -2.72 3.55 -25.76
N GLN A 185 -3.96 3.98 -25.97
CA GLN A 185 -4.46 5.26 -25.45
C GLN A 185 -4.84 5.15 -23.98
N ASN A 186 -4.44 6.16 -23.19
CA ASN A 186 -4.84 6.33 -21.79
C ASN A 186 -4.57 5.10 -20.89
N VAL A 187 -3.58 4.27 -21.23
CA VAL A 187 -3.25 3.03 -20.49
C VAL A 187 -3.02 3.31 -19.00
N TRP A 188 -2.29 4.38 -18.66
CA TRP A 188 -2.03 4.75 -17.27
C TRP A 188 -3.31 5.05 -16.49
N LEU A 189 -4.26 5.76 -17.12
CA LEU A 189 -5.54 6.08 -16.50
C LEU A 189 -6.39 4.83 -16.33
N THR A 190 -6.52 4.01 -17.37
CA THR A 190 -7.30 2.77 -17.34
C THR A 190 -6.79 1.80 -16.27
N MET A 191 -5.47 1.63 -16.17
CA MET A 191 -4.87 0.79 -15.12
C MET A 191 -5.08 1.38 -13.71
N THR A 192 -4.99 2.71 -13.57
CA THR A 192 -5.27 3.37 -12.29
C THR A 192 -6.74 3.16 -11.88
N LEU A 193 -7.69 3.29 -12.81
CA LEU A 193 -9.11 3.09 -12.54
C LEU A 193 -9.42 1.66 -12.09
N TRP A 194 -8.79 0.65 -12.70
CA TRP A 194 -8.90 -0.74 -12.23
C TRP A 194 -8.37 -0.92 -10.80
N SER A 195 -7.23 -0.30 -10.49
CA SER A 195 -6.66 -0.34 -9.14
C SER A 195 -7.55 0.37 -8.13
N VAL A 196 -8.12 1.53 -8.48
CA VAL A 196 -9.07 2.26 -7.64
C VAL A 196 -10.32 1.43 -7.40
N TRP A 197 -10.96 0.90 -8.45
CA TRP A 197 -12.15 0.05 -8.32
C TRP A 197 -11.89 -1.15 -7.39
N LYS A 198 -10.74 -1.80 -7.55
CA LYS A 198 -10.35 -2.96 -6.76
C LYS A 198 -10.05 -2.61 -5.30
N GLY A 199 -9.37 -1.49 -5.06
CA GLY A 199 -8.81 -1.12 -3.76
C GLY A 199 -9.62 -0.12 -2.94
N LEU A 200 -10.61 0.57 -3.53
CA LEU A 200 -11.33 1.69 -2.90
C LEU A 200 -11.91 1.32 -1.54
N GLY A 201 -12.68 0.22 -1.47
CA GLY A 201 -13.34 -0.19 -0.22
C GLY A 201 -12.36 -0.68 0.82
N TRP A 202 -11.34 -1.43 0.40
CA TRP A 202 -10.27 -1.89 1.30
C TRP A 202 -9.50 -0.71 1.92
N GLY A 203 -9.10 0.26 1.10
CA GLY A 203 -8.44 1.48 1.56
C GLY A 203 -9.30 2.33 2.48
N ALA A 204 -10.64 2.26 2.35
CA ALA A 204 -11.55 3.01 3.20
C ALA A 204 -11.68 2.46 4.62
N ILE A 205 -11.39 1.16 4.85
CA ILE A 205 -11.55 0.51 6.16
C ILE A 205 -10.74 1.21 7.25
N ILE A 206 -9.50 1.59 6.94
CA ILE A 206 -8.63 2.24 7.94
C ILE A 206 -9.15 3.63 8.32
N TYR A 207 -9.75 4.36 7.37
CA TYR A 207 -10.38 5.64 7.63
C TYR A 207 -11.70 5.47 8.40
N LEU A 208 -12.51 4.45 8.10
CA LEU A 208 -13.70 4.13 8.89
C LEU A 208 -13.35 3.79 10.34
N ALA A 209 -12.28 3.02 10.56
CA ALA A 209 -11.78 2.72 11.90
C ALA A 209 -11.30 3.99 12.63
N ALA A 210 -10.61 4.90 11.92
CA ALA A 210 -10.20 6.17 12.47
C ALA A 210 -11.39 7.08 12.82
N ILE A 211 -12.43 7.14 11.97
CA ILE A 211 -13.68 7.88 12.25
C ILE A 211 -14.36 7.34 13.51
N ALA A 212 -14.41 6.01 13.67
CA ALA A 212 -15.01 5.38 14.85
C ALA A 212 -14.27 5.72 16.16
N GLY A 213 -13.01 6.16 16.09
CA GLY A 213 -12.21 6.61 17.23
C GLY A 213 -12.36 8.10 17.58
N ILE A 214 -13.12 8.89 16.79
CA ILE A 214 -13.34 10.31 17.07
C ILE A 214 -14.32 10.46 18.24
N ASP A 215 -13.98 11.32 19.20
CA ASP A 215 -14.84 11.63 20.34
C ASP A 215 -16.18 12.21 19.88
N GLN A 216 -17.28 11.62 20.35
CA GLN A 216 -18.63 12.06 20.01
C GLN A 216 -18.98 13.43 20.60
N SER A 217 -18.30 13.85 21.67
CA SER A 217 -18.51 15.17 22.29
C SER A 217 -18.32 16.31 21.28
N LEU A 218 -17.39 16.15 20.31
CA LEU A 218 -17.13 17.12 19.24
C LEU A 218 -18.32 17.24 18.27
N TYR A 219 -18.96 16.12 17.94
CA TYR A 219 -20.11 16.10 17.03
C TYR A 219 -21.37 16.64 17.70
N GLU A 220 -21.55 16.34 18.99
CA GLU A 220 -22.67 16.82 19.80
C GLU A 220 -22.56 18.33 20.06
N SER A 221 -21.39 18.84 20.44
CA SER A 221 -21.18 20.27 20.65
C SER A 221 -21.43 21.07 19.37
N ALA A 222 -20.95 20.57 18.23
CA ALA A 222 -21.19 21.23 16.95
C ALA A 222 -22.67 21.20 16.54
N GLU A 223 -23.43 20.18 16.92
CA GLU A 223 -24.87 20.13 16.66
C GLU A 223 -25.66 21.13 17.52
N ILE A 224 -25.22 21.37 18.75
CA ILE A 224 -25.74 22.45 19.62
C ILE A 224 -25.47 23.82 19.00
N ASP A 225 -24.31 24.02 18.39
CA ASP A 225 -23.94 25.24 17.67
C ASP A 225 -24.63 25.38 16.28
N GLY A 226 -25.50 24.44 15.91
CA GLY A 226 -26.26 24.46 14.66
C GLY A 226 -25.48 24.02 13.42
N ALA A 227 -24.35 23.32 13.59
CA ALA A 227 -23.55 22.85 12.48
C ALA A 227 -24.25 21.74 11.68
N GLY A 228 -24.44 21.98 10.39
CA GLY A 228 -24.96 21.00 9.44
C GLY A 228 -23.98 19.86 9.17
N ARG A 229 -24.44 18.80 8.49
CA ARG A 229 -23.64 17.60 8.20
C ARG A 229 -22.33 17.89 7.45
N PHE A 230 -22.38 18.71 6.41
CA PHE A 230 -21.18 19.10 5.65
C PHE A 230 -20.19 19.92 6.48
N GLN A 231 -20.68 20.73 7.42
CA GLN A 231 -19.82 21.46 8.36
C GLN A 231 -19.14 20.47 9.32
N LYS A 232 -19.88 19.52 9.90
CA LYS A 232 -19.27 18.48 10.75
C LYS A 232 -18.23 17.65 9.99
N MET A 233 -18.50 17.28 8.72
CA MET A 233 -17.52 16.59 7.88
C MET A 233 -16.24 17.42 7.67
N TRP A 234 -16.38 18.68 7.26
CA TRP A 234 -15.24 19.52 6.88
C TRP A 234 -14.42 20.04 8.07
N TYR A 235 -15.08 20.37 9.17
CA TYR A 235 -14.44 21.01 10.33
C TYR A 235 -14.09 20.04 11.46
N ILE A 236 -14.67 18.84 11.50
CA ILE A 236 -14.37 17.83 12.54
C ILE A 236 -13.74 16.61 11.88
N THR A 237 -14.47 15.93 11.00
CA THR A 237 -14.05 14.62 10.47
C THR A 237 -12.77 14.72 9.64
N VAL A 238 -12.71 15.64 8.66
CA VAL A 238 -11.54 15.79 7.78
C VAL A 238 -10.27 16.13 8.58
N PRO A 239 -10.25 17.16 9.45
CA PRO A 239 -9.06 17.50 10.25
C PRO A 239 -8.59 16.35 11.14
N GLN A 240 -9.51 15.61 11.77
CA GLN A 240 -9.18 14.47 12.62
C GLN A 240 -8.60 13.28 11.82
N LEU A 241 -8.93 13.15 10.54
CA LEU A 241 -8.38 12.10 9.66
C LEU A 241 -7.05 12.48 9.00
N MET A 242 -6.68 13.76 8.97
CA MET A 242 -5.44 14.21 8.32
C MET A 242 -4.18 13.52 8.84
N PRO A 243 -3.96 13.29 10.15
CA PRO A 243 -2.79 12.57 10.63
C PRO A 243 -2.69 11.16 10.04
N THR A 244 -3.81 10.42 10.01
CA THR A 244 -3.89 9.07 9.45
C THR A 244 -3.66 9.09 7.94
N TYR A 245 -4.30 10.01 7.21
CA TYR A 245 -4.10 10.17 5.77
C TYR A 245 -2.65 10.47 5.42
N LEU A 246 -2.00 11.38 6.14
CA LEU A 246 -0.60 11.76 5.88
C LEU A 246 0.37 10.59 6.12
N VAL A 247 0.13 9.77 7.13
CA VAL A 247 0.95 8.55 7.36
C VAL A 247 0.80 7.58 6.20
N LEU A 248 -0.43 7.31 5.76
CA LEU A 248 -0.69 6.40 4.64
C LEU A 248 -0.17 6.95 3.30
N LEU A 249 -0.32 8.25 3.08
CA LEU A 249 0.22 8.94 1.91
C LEU A 249 1.75 8.81 1.86
N LEU A 250 2.43 9.00 3.00
CA LEU A 250 3.88 8.85 3.07
C LEU A 250 4.32 7.41 2.80
N LEU A 251 3.61 6.41 3.36
CA LEU A 251 3.87 5.00 3.06
C LEU A 251 3.63 4.66 1.58
N SER A 252 2.65 5.31 0.94
CA SER A 252 2.40 5.18 -0.50
C SER A 252 3.55 5.77 -1.32
N ILE A 253 4.03 6.96 -0.96
CA ILE A 253 5.19 7.60 -1.62
C ILE A 253 6.48 6.79 -1.42
N ALA A 254 6.68 6.20 -0.24
CA ALA A 254 7.80 5.30 0.01
C ALA A 254 7.80 4.08 -0.94
N ASN A 255 6.63 3.60 -1.31
CA ASN A 255 6.43 2.48 -2.21
C ASN A 255 6.20 2.93 -3.67
N LEU A 256 6.57 4.15 -4.03
CA LEU A 256 6.26 4.76 -5.33
C LEU A 256 6.88 4.01 -6.53
N LEU A 257 7.96 3.27 -6.36
CA LEU A 257 8.53 2.43 -7.42
C LEU A 257 8.06 0.97 -7.35
N ASN A 258 7.28 0.62 -6.32
CA ASN A 258 6.88 -0.75 -6.02
C ASN A 258 5.39 -0.95 -6.32
N ASN A 259 5.05 -0.81 -7.60
CA ASN A 259 3.66 -0.79 -8.07
C ASN A 259 3.09 -2.21 -8.25
N GLY A 260 3.91 -3.24 -8.06
CA GLY A 260 3.57 -4.61 -8.36
C GLY A 260 3.63 -4.90 -9.87
N MET A 261 3.48 -6.17 -10.21
CA MET A 261 3.60 -6.64 -11.60
C MET A 261 2.35 -7.35 -12.08
N GLU A 262 1.57 -7.92 -11.18
CA GLU A 262 0.50 -8.88 -11.45
C GLU A 262 -0.61 -8.25 -12.30
N GLN A 263 -1.03 -7.04 -11.94
CA GLN A 263 -2.02 -6.27 -12.70
C GLN A 263 -1.53 -6.04 -14.14
N TYR A 264 -0.35 -5.47 -14.28
CA TYR A 264 0.17 -5.07 -15.57
C TYR A 264 0.49 -6.28 -16.45
N PHE A 265 0.95 -7.37 -15.85
CA PHE A 265 1.25 -8.61 -16.54
C PHE A 265 0.01 -9.20 -17.21
N VAL A 266 -1.11 -9.30 -16.49
CA VAL A 266 -2.33 -9.92 -17.05
C VAL A 266 -3.04 -9.03 -18.07
N PHE A 267 -2.91 -7.70 -17.97
CA PHE A 267 -3.49 -6.76 -18.94
C PHE A 267 -2.54 -6.43 -20.12
N GLN A 268 -1.29 -6.88 -20.09
CA GLN A 268 -0.31 -6.59 -21.14
C GLN A 268 -0.65 -7.33 -22.44
N ASN A 269 -0.60 -6.60 -23.56
CA ASN A 269 -0.71 -7.13 -24.91
C ASN A 269 0.22 -6.38 -25.88
N ALA A 270 0.21 -6.76 -27.15
CA ALA A 270 1.09 -6.17 -28.16
C ALA A 270 0.85 -4.66 -28.39
N PHE A 271 -0.37 -4.17 -28.16
CA PHE A 271 -0.74 -2.78 -28.40
C PHE A 271 -0.34 -1.86 -27.24
N ASN A 272 -0.48 -2.32 -25.99
CA ASN A 272 -0.25 -1.47 -24.82
C ASN A 272 1.13 -1.67 -24.16
N LYS A 273 1.95 -2.59 -24.67
CA LYS A 273 3.23 -3.00 -24.06
C LYS A 273 4.16 -1.83 -23.72
N GLU A 274 4.24 -0.83 -24.59
CA GLU A 274 5.11 0.34 -24.40
C GLU A 274 4.70 1.23 -23.21
N TYR A 275 3.41 1.28 -22.89
CA TYR A 275 2.85 2.17 -21.85
C TYR A 275 2.48 1.45 -20.56
N ILE A 276 2.17 0.15 -20.63
CA ILE A 276 1.79 -0.66 -19.46
C ILE A 276 2.99 -1.20 -18.70
N GLN A 277 4.17 -1.23 -19.34
CA GLN A 277 5.36 -1.84 -18.77
C GLN A 277 5.97 -0.95 -17.69
N VAL A 278 5.65 -1.28 -16.44
CA VAL A 278 6.28 -0.73 -15.23
C VAL A 278 7.56 -1.47 -14.88
N LEU A 279 8.35 -0.90 -13.96
CA LEU A 279 9.67 -1.39 -13.59
C LEU A 279 9.65 -2.83 -13.06
N ASP A 280 8.67 -3.20 -12.24
CA ASP A 280 8.54 -4.58 -11.73
C ASP A 280 8.23 -5.59 -12.83
N LEU A 281 7.33 -5.23 -13.74
CA LEU A 281 7.03 -6.05 -14.92
C LEU A 281 8.23 -6.12 -15.88
N TYR A 282 9.01 -5.05 -16.00
CA TYR A 282 10.24 -5.05 -16.80
C TYR A 282 11.31 -5.99 -16.23
N VAL A 283 11.57 -5.91 -14.92
CA VAL A 283 12.49 -6.83 -14.22
C VAL A 283 12.05 -8.28 -14.40
N TYR A 284 10.75 -8.56 -14.23
CA TYR A 284 10.21 -9.90 -14.46
C TYR A 284 10.39 -10.37 -15.90
N ASN A 285 10.04 -9.53 -16.88
CA ASN A 285 10.14 -9.89 -18.29
C ASN A 285 11.60 -10.13 -18.73
N ILE A 286 12.57 -9.42 -18.17
CA ILE A 286 14.00 -9.69 -18.43
C ILE A 286 14.45 -10.99 -17.76
N GLY A 287 14.12 -11.16 -16.48
CA GLY A 287 14.63 -12.26 -15.67
C GLY A 287 14.00 -13.60 -16.02
N MET A 288 12.67 -13.65 -16.07
CA MET A 288 11.90 -14.88 -16.26
C MET A 288 11.63 -15.16 -17.74
N THR A 289 11.07 -14.19 -18.48
CA THR A 289 10.73 -14.40 -19.90
C THR A 289 11.96 -14.36 -20.80
N GLY A 290 12.90 -13.44 -20.52
CA GLY A 290 14.16 -13.27 -21.26
C GLY A 290 15.30 -14.16 -20.77
N ASN A 291 15.11 -14.89 -19.67
CA ASN A 291 16.12 -15.75 -19.02
C ASN A 291 17.44 -15.04 -18.67
N ASN A 292 17.42 -13.72 -18.44
CA ASN A 292 18.58 -12.95 -18.03
C ASN A 292 18.46 -12.51 -16.56
N LEU A 293 18.77 -13.45 -15.66
CA LEU A 293 18.65 -13.24 -14.22
C LEU A 293 19.65 -12.20 -13.70
N SER A 294 20.87 -12.15 -14.26
CA SER A 294 21.88 -11.18 -13.85
C SER A 294 21.45 -9.75 -14.12
N MET A 295 20.96 -9.46 -15.33
CA MET A 295 20.46 -8.13 -15.70
C MET A 295 19.21 -7.75 -14.89
N ALA A 296 18.28 -8.69 -14.69
CA ALA A 296 17.10 -8.46 -13.87
C ALA A 296 17.49 -8.13 -12.42
N THR A 297 18.45 -8.85 -11.85
CA THR A 297 18.98 -8.58 -10.51
C THR A 297 19.63 -7.21 -10.43
N ALA A 298 20.45 -6.82 -11.43
CA ALA A 298 21.09 -5.51 -11.49
C ALA A 298 20.05 -4.36 -11.53
N ILE A 299 18.99 -4.49 -12.33
CA ILE A 299 17.89 -3.51 -12.38
C ILE A 299 17.15 -3.47 -11.03
N GLY A 300 16.88 -4.63 -10.42
CA GLY A 300 16.24 -4.72 -9.10
C GLY A 300 17.07 -4.08 -7.97
N MET A 301 18.40 -4.20 -8.03
CA MET A 301 19.32 -3.51 -7.12
C MET A 301 19.25 -1.99 -7.29
N LEU A 302 19.29 -1.51 -8.54
CA LEU A 302 19.17 -0.08 -8.84
C LEU A 302 17.82 0.47 -8.37
N LYS A 303 16.72 -0.24 -8.65
CA LYS A 303 15.38 0.07 -8.12
C LYS A 303 15.42 0.25 -6.61
N SER A 304 15.97 -0.73 -5.89
CA SER A 304 16.01 -0.73 -4.43
C SER A 304 16.79 0.48 -3.89
N LEU A 305 17.92 0.81 -4.52
CA LEU A 305 18.72 1.98 -4.15
C LEU A 305 17.94 3.29 -4.35
N ILE A 306 17.28 3.46 -5.51
CA ILE A 306 16.47 4.65 -5.80
C ILE A 306 15.29 4.75 -4.83
N SER A 307 14.60 3.64 -4.53
CA SER A 307 13.52 3.59 -3.55
C SER A 307 13.98 4.03 -2.16
N VAL A 308 15.15 3.58 -1.71
CA VAL A 308 15.72 3.99 -0.40
C VAL A 308 16.05 5.48 -0.38
N ILE A 309 16.66 6.02 -1.45
CA ILE A 309 16.95 7.47 -1.56
C ILE A 309 15.64 8.28 -1.52
N LEU A 310 14.62 7.85 -2.27
CA LEU A 310 13.32 8.51 -2.30
C LEU A 310 12.64 8.48 -0.93
N LEU A 311 12.68 7.35 -0.24
CA LEU A 311 12.16 7.20 1.12
C LEU A 311 12.81 8.20 2.08
N PHE A 312 14.15 8.29 2.11
CA PHE A 312 14.85 9.21 3.00
C PHE A 312 14.59 10.68 2.64
N ALA A 313 14.50 11.01 1.34
CA ALA A 313 14.16 12.36 0.89
C ALA A 313 12.77 12.77 1.38
N VAL A 314 11.78 11.88 1.22
CA VAL A 314 10.38 12.12 1.62
C VAL A 314 10.25 12.17 3.15
N ASN A 315 10.91 11.27 3.89
CA ASN A 315 10.95 11.31 5.35
C ASN A 315 11.56 12.64 5.84
N GLY A 316 12.61 13.13 5.18
CA GLY A 316 13.22 14.43 5.48
C GLY A 316 12.25 15.61 5.30
N ILE A 317 11.47 15.61 4.21
CA ILE A 317 10.42 16.61 3.95
C ILE A 317 9.32 16.50 5.00
N ALA A 318 8.84 15.28 5.29
CA ALA A 318 7.78 15.04 6.25
C ALA A 318 8.16 15.50 7.66
N LYS A 319 9.41 15.23 8.08
CA LYS A 319 9.94 15.70 9.37
C LYS A 319 9.92 17.22 9.49
N ARG A 320 10.23 17.94 8.41
CA ARG A 320 10.21 19.42 8.40
C ARG A 320 8.80 19.99 8.49
N VAL A 321 7.81 19.31 7.91
CA VAL A 321 6.42 19.76 7.90
C VAL A 321 5.68 19.37 9.19
N ARG A 322 5.97 18.18 9.74
CA ARG A 322 5.21 17.59 10.87
C ARG A 322 5.94 17.69 12.22
N GLY A 323 7.25 17.90 12.24
CA GLY A 323 8.05 17.95 13.48
C GLY A 323 8.48 16.58 14.04
N GLU A 324 7.92 15.48 13.56
CA GLU A 324 8.27 14.11 13.96
C GLU A 324 8.74 13.28 12.76
N SER A 325 9.75 12.43 12.96
CA SER A 325 10.22 11.46 11.96
C SER A 325 9.55 10.11 12.16
N ILE A 326 9.30 9.40 11.06
CA ILE A 326 8.69 8.05 11.07
C ILE A 326 9.78 6.98 11.00
N VAL A 327 10.88 7.30 10.32
CA VAL A 327 12.17 6.57 10.34
C VAL A 327 13.18 7.38 11.14
#